data_AF-A0A9P6IPP5-F1
#
_entry.id   AF-A0A9P6IPP5-F1
#
_cell.length_a   1.000
_cell.length_b   1.000
_cell.length_c   1.000
_cell.angle_alpha   90.00
_cell.angle_beta   90.00
_cell.angle_gamma   90.00
#
_symmetry.space_group_name_H-M   'P 1'
#
loop_
_entity.id
_entity.type
_entity.pdbx_description
1 polymer ?
#
loop_
_entity_poly.entity_id
_entity_poly.type
_entity_poly.pdbx_seq_one_letter_code
_entity_poly.pdbx_strand_id
1 'polypeptide(L)'
;MSVLSVSIVKQGDKDIPGLTDNTVPKRLGPKRASKIRTFFNLTKEDDVRKYVIRREVQPKNAEKKPYTKAPKIQRLVTPVVLQRKRHRLSLKKRRYENAKEAEADYKGLLAKRVKEAAEKRQEIKKRRASSLHKV
;
A
#
# COMPACT_ATOMS: atom_id res chain seq x y z
N MET A 1 -0.90 -48.26 21.24
CA MET A 1 -1.37 -46.90 20.89
C MET A 1 -2.55 -46.57 21.79
N SER A 2 -2.60 -45.37 22.35
CA SER A 2 -3.65 -45.02 23.34
C SER A 2 -4.80 -44.18 22.76
N VAL A 3 -4.59 -43.42 21.66
CA VAL A 3 -5.64 -42.63 20.98
C VAL A 3 -5.35 -42.54 19.47
N LEU A 4 -6.40 -42.54 18.64
CA LEU A 4 -6.38 -42.27 17.20
C LEU A 4 -7.32 -41.09 16.86
N SER A 5 -6.86 -40.15 16.03
CA SER A 5 -7.66 -39.01 15.55
C SER A 5 -8.05 -39.23 14.09
N VAL A 6 -9.35 -39.27 13.80
CA VAL A 6 -9.92 -39.59 12.47
C VAL A 6 -10.95 -38.53 12.09
N SER A 7 -11.06 -38.21 10.80
CA SER A 7 -12.07 -37.30 10.25
C SER A 7 -12.97 -37.99 9.22
N ILE A 8 -14.27 -37.69 9.27
CA ILE A 8 -15.25 -38.22 8.32
C ILE A 8 -15.22 -37.36 7.05
N VAL A 9 -15.02 -37.99 5.89
CA VAL A 9 -15.00 -37.31 4.58
C VAL A 9 -16.31 -37.53 3.80
N LYS A 10 -16.97 -38.66 4.01
CA LYS A 10 -18.23 -39.04 3.36
C LYS A 10 -19.20 -39.58 4.41
N GLN A 11 -20.42 -39.05 4.45
CA GLN A 11 -21.49 -39.53 5.32
C GLN A 11 -22.05 -40.85 4.76
N GLY A 12 -22.32 -41.80 5.64
CA GLY A 12 -23.01 -43.06 5.31
C GLY A 12 -24.52 -42.93 5.47
N ASP A 13 -25.24 -44.04 5.40
CA ASP A 13 -26.71 -44.03 5.39
C ASP A 13 -27.35 -43.69 6.74
N LYS A 14 -26.63 -43.88 7.85
CA LYS A 14 -27.12 -43.63 9.21
C LYS A 14 -26.34 -42.48 9.85
N ASP A 15 -27.08 -41.63 10.57
CA ASP A 15 -26.49 -40.57 11.38
C ASP A 15 -25.79 -41.14 12.62
N ILE A 16 -24.69 -40.48 12.99
CA ILE A 16 -23.85 -40.78 14.14
C ILE A 16 -24.14 -39.76 15.24
N PRO A 17 -24.65 -40.23 16.40
CA PRO A 17 -24.94 -39.38 17.53
C PRO A 17 -23.77 -38.51 17.96
N GLY A 18 -24.01 -37.21 18.10
CA GLY A 18 -23.03 -36.23 18.56
C GLY A 18 -22.01 -35.76 17.50
N LEU A 19 -22.00 -36.35 16.29
CA LEU A 19 -21.12 -35.94 15.19
C LEU A 19 -21.90 -35.35 14.01
N THR A 20 -22.86 -36.10 13.46
CA THR A 20 -23.65 -35.66 12.31
C THR A 20 -24.96 -34.99 12.70
N ASP A 21 -25.48 -35.29 13.90
CA ASP A 21 -26.76 -34.75 14.39
C ASP A 21 -26.73 -33.23 14.63
N ASN A 22 -25.57 -32.69 15.00
CA ASN A 22 -25.43 -31.30 15.41
C ASN A 22 -24.52 -30.53 14.45
N THR A 23 -25.03 -29.46 13.85
CA THR A 23 -24.21 -28.55 13.04
C THR A 23 -23.71 -27.38 13.90
N VAL A 24 -22.40 -27.28 14.08
CA VAL A 24 -21.78 -26.12 14.76
C VAL A 24 -21.55 -25.00 13.74
N PRO A 25 -22.18 -23.82 13.88
CA PRO A 25 -22.01 -22.73 12.93
C PRO A 25 -20.60 -22.13 13.00
N LYS A 26 -20.13 -21.63 11.86
CA LYS A 26 -18.86 -20.90 11.81
C LYS A 26 -18.95 -19.63 12.64
N ARG A 27 -18.11 -19.54 13.67
CA ARG A 27 -18.08 -18.43 14.63
C ARG A 27 -17.78 -17.07 13.99
N LEU A 28 -17.01 -17.03 12.90
CA LEU A 28 -16.53 -15.78 12.29
C LEU A 28 -16.82 -15.75 10.79
N GLY A 29 -17.26 -14.59 10.32
CA GLY A 29 -17.42 -14.29 8.90
C GLY A 29 -16.13 -13.79 8.21
N PRO A 30 -16.18 -13.59 6.88
CA PRO A 30 -15.06 -13.05 6.12
C PRO A 30 -14.72 -11.60 6.51
N LYS A 31 -13.43 -11.29 6.66
CA LYS A 31 -12.91 -9.94 7.02
C LYS A 31 -12.36 -9.13 5.84
N ARG A 32 -11.92 -9.79 4.76
CA ARG A 32 -11.31 -9.13 3.60
C ARG A 32 -12.41 -8.72 2.61
N ALA A 33 -12.29 -7.53 2.03
CA ALA A 33 -13.27 -7.02 1.05
C ALA A 33 -13.53 -8.01 -0.11
N SER A 34 -12.48 -8.63 -0.68
CA SER A 34 -12.65 -9.62 -1.76
C SER A 34 -13.41 -10.87 -1.31
N LYS A 35 -13.14 -11.39 -0.10
CA LYS A 35 -13.84 -12.56 0.44
C LYS A 35 -15.30 -12.25 0.78
N ILE A 36 -15.60 -11.03 1.24
CA ILE A 36 -16.98 -10.59 1.48
C ILE A 36 -17.75 -10.55 0.15
N ARG A 37 -17.14 -10.04 -0.93
CA ARG A 37 -17.77 -10.06 -2.27
C ARG A 37 -18.09 -11.46 -2.75
N THR A 38 -17.12 -12.37 -2.73
CA THR A 38 -17.34 -13.77 -3.15
C THR A 38 -18.37 -14.47 -2.27
N PHE A 39 -18.40 -14.19 -0.97
CA PHE A 39 -19.33 -14.84 -0.05
C PHE A 39 -20.80 -14.47 -0.29
N PHE A 40 -21.06 -13.21 -0.68
CA PHE A 40 -22.40 -12.70 -0.95
C PHE A 40 -22.71 -12.54 -2.45
N ASN A 41 -21.85 -13.07 -3.33
CA ASN A 41 -21.94 -12.90 -4.79
C ASN A 41 -22.12 -11.43 -5.24
N LEU A 42 -21.42 -10.51 -4.58
CA LEU A 42 -21.47 -9.08 -4.89
C LEU A 42 -20.59 -8.74 -6.08
N THR A 43 -21.02 -7.71 -6.82
CA THR A 43 -20.22 -7.08 -7.87
C THR A 43 -19.12 -6.19 -7.27
N LYS A 44 -18.27 -5.61 -8.12
CA LYS A 44 -17.15 -4.77 -7.66
C LYS A 44 -17.63 -3.40 -7.19
N GLU A 45 -18.73 -2.94 -7.79
CA GLU A 45 -19.41 -1.66 -7.62
C GLU A 45 -20.13 -1.61 -6.28
N ASP A 46 -20.55 -2.76 -5.75
CA ASP A 46 -21.26 -2.87 -4.48
C ASP A 46 -20.41 -2.48 -3.26
N ASP A 47 -21.03 -1.76 -2.33
CA ASP A 47 -20.39 -1.36 -1.07
C ASP A 47 -20.40 -2.50 -0.05
N VAL A 48 -19.26 -3.20 0.03
CA VAL A 48 -19.02 -4.29 0.98
C VAL A 48 -19.19 -3.91 2.46
N ARG A 49 -19.20 -2.62 2.82
CA ARG A 49 -19.36 -2.19 4.22
C ARG A 49 -20.73 -2.54 4.80
N LYS A 50 -21.75 -2.57 3.95
CA LYS A 50 -23.13 -2.90 4.35
C LYS A 50 -23.31 -4.39 4.63
N TYR A 51 -22.50 -5.22 3.96
CA TYR A 51 -22.61 -6.69 3.99
C TYR A 51 -21.65 -7.36 4.99
N VAL A 52 -20.99 -6.59 5.87
CA VAL A 52 -20.14 -7.19 6.90
C VAL A 52 -21.01 -7.87 7.96
N ILE A 53 -20.78 -9.17 8.16
CA ILE A 53 -21.45 -9.93 9.22
C ILE A 53 -21.09 -9.33 10.58
N ARG A 54 -22.13 -8.96 11.34
CA ARG A 54 -22.01 -8.42 12.69
C ARG A 54 -22.39 -9.50 13.69
N ARG A 55 -21.72 -9.48 14.84
CA ARG A 55 -22.02 -10.38 15.96
C ARG A 55 -22.66 -9.57 17.07
N GLU A 56 -23.82 -9.99 17.52
CA GLU A 56 -24.44 -9.46 18.74
C GLU A 56 -23.65 -9.91 19.97
N VAL A 57 -23.38 -8.96 20.86
CA VAL A 57 -22.69 -9.20 22.10
C VAL A 57 -23.63 -8.83 23.22
N GLN A 58 -24.07 -9.85 23.96
CA GLN A 58 -24.75 -9.70 25.23
C GLN A 58 -23.69 -9.40 26.30
N PRO A 59 -23.66 -8.18 26.88
CA PRO A 59 -22.70 -7.86 27.93
C PRO A 59 -23.01 -8.66 29.20
N LYS A 60 -21.98 -8.98 29.98
CA LYS A 60 -22.14 -9.71 31.26
C LYS A 60 -22.87 -8.88 32.33
N ASN A 61 -22.80 -7.56 32.24
CA ASN A 61 -23.51 -6.66 33.16
C ASN A 61 -24.92 -6.44 32.62
N ALA A 62 -25.94 -6.78 33.42
CA ALA A 62 -27.35 -6.73 33.04
C ALA A 62 -27.85 -5.31 32.68
N GLU A 63 -27.20 -4.25 33.18
CA GLU A 63 -27.55 -2.86 32.88
C GLU A 63 -27.08 -2.39 31.49
N LYS A 64 -26.10 -3.07 30.90
CA LYS A 64 -25.53 -2.65 29.61
C LYS A 64 -26.40 -3.20 28.47
N LYS A 65 -26.76 -2.34 27.53
CA LYS A 65 -27.54 -2.75 26.37
C LYS A 65 -26.74 -3.70 25.46
N PRO A 66 -27.40 -4.67 24.81
CA PRO A 66 -26.78 -5.49 23.78
C PRO A 66 -26.24 -4.61 22.65
N TYR A 67 -25.09 -4.98 22.08
CA TYR A 67 -24.49 -4.21 20.99
C TYR A 67 -23.85 -5.12 19.95
N THR A 68 -23.70 -4.60 18.72
CA THR A 68 -23.18 -5.39 17.60
C THR A 68 -21.72 -5.04 17.31
N LYS A 69 -20.87 -6.06 17.23
CA LYS A 69 -19.46 -5.94 16.82
C LYS A 69 -19.28 -6.39 15.38
N ALA A 70 -18.52 -5.61 14.61
CA ALA A 70 -18.12 -5.96 13.25
C ALA A 70 -16.58 -5.96 13.14
N PRO A 71 -15.98 -6.86 12.33
CA PRO A 71 -14.56 -6.80 12.05
C PRO A 71 -14.22 -5.58 11.16
N LYS A 72 -13.05 -4.97 11.40
CA LYS A 72 -12.48 -3.97 10.47
C LYS A 72 -12.22 -4.61 9.12
N ILE A 73 -12.85 -4.12 8.07
CA ILE A 73 -12.66 -4.64 6.72
C ILE A 73 -11.23 -4.37 6.26
N GLN A 74 -10.55 -5.44 5.83
CA GLN A 74 -9.20 -5.33 5.28
C GLN A 74 -9.25 -5.24 3.75
N ARG A 75 -8.28 -4.51 3.17
CA ARG A 75 -8.13 -4.31 1.72
C ARG A 75 -9.34 -3.63 1.04
N LEU A 76 -10.09 -2.83 1.80
CA LEU A 76 -11.08 -1.92 1.24
C LEU A 76 -10.37 -0.72 0.59
N VAL A 77 -10.81 -0.33 -0.61
CA VAL A 77 -10.36 0.91 -1.24
C VAL A 77 -11.11 2.07 -0.59
N THR A 78 -10.39 2.99 0.04
CA THR A 78 -10.96 4.17 0.71
C THR A 78 -10.42 5.46 0.09
N PRO A 79 -11.12 6.61 0.24
CA PRO A 79 -10.63 7.91 -0.24
C PRO A 79 -9.22 8.24 0.27
N VAL A 80 -8.92 7.88 1.51
CA VAL A 80 -7.60 8.05 2.12
C VAL A 80 -6.51 7.24 1.40
N VAL A 81 -6.80 6.01 0.99
CA VAL A 81 -5.85 5.19 0.20
C VAL A 81 -5.61 5.81 -1.17
N LEU A 82 -6.64 6.35 -1.81
CA LEU A 82 -6.53 7.05 -3.09
C LEU A 82 -5.70 8.34 -2.94
N GLN A 83 -5.94 9.12 -1.89
CA GLN A 83 -5.18 10.33 -1.57
C GLN A 83 -3.70 10.01 -1.32
N ARG A 84 -3.39 8.99 -0.50
CA ARG A 84 -2.02 8.55 -0.25
C ARG A 84 -1.31 8.10 -1.53
N LYS A 85 -2.03 7.42 -2.44
CA LYS A 85 -1.49 7.04 -3.76
C LYS A 85 -1.17 8.27 -4.60
N ARG A 86 -2.08 9.26 -4.68
CA ARG A 86 -1.86 10.54 -5.38
C ARG A 86 -0.66 11.30 -4.82
N HIS A 87 -0.59 11.44 -3.50
CA HIS A 87 0.52 12.11 -2.82
C HIS A 87 1.88 11.44 -3.08
N ARG A 88 1.93 10.10 -3.07
CA ARG A 88 3.16 9.38 -3.42
C ARG A 88 3.62 9.66 -4.86
N LEU A 89 2.67 9.73 -5.79
CA LEU A 89 2.97 10.03 -7.20
C LEU A 89 3.44 11.48 -7.37
N SER A 90 2.80 12.45 -6.69
CA SER A 90 3.22 13.86 -6.76
C SER A 90 4.63 14.06 -6.19
N LEU A 91 4.96 13.41 -5.07
CA LEU A 91 6.32 13.44 -4.51
C LEU A 91 7.36 12.85 -5.47
N LYS A 92 7.02 11.76 -6.19
CA LYS A 92 7.92 11.18 -7.18
C LYS A 92 8.17 12.14 -8.35
N LYS A 93 7.12 12.80 -8.83
CA LYS A 93 7.21 13.81 -9.90
C LYS A 93 8.07 15.01 -9.46
N ARG A 94 7.80 15.56 -8.27
CA ARG A 94 8.57 16.67 -7.70
C ARG A 94 10.06 16.33 -7.54
N ARG A 95 10.39 15.13 -7.05
CA ARG A 95 11.79 14.70 -6.94
C ARG A 95 12.50 14.63 -8.29
N TYR A 96 11.79 14.15 -9.32
CA TYR A 96 12.32 14.08 -10.67
C TYR A 96 12.55 15.47 -11.27
N GLU A 97 11.59 16.37 -11.12
CA GLU A 97 11.70 17.77 -11.57
C GLU A 97 12.89 18.47 -10.90
N ASN A 98 12.99 18.38 -9.57
CA ASN A 98 14.11 18.96 -8.83
C ASN A 98 15.47 18.39 -9.26
N ALA A 99 15.56 17.08 -9.55
CA ALA A 99 16.80 16.47 -10.03
C ALA A 99 17.18 16.99 -11.42
N LYS A 100 16.19 17.16 -12.31
CA LYS A 100 16.39 17.70 -13.65
C LYS A 100 16.84 19.17 -13.61
N GLU A 101 16.23 19.98 -12.74
CA GLU A 101 16.62 21.38 -12.52
C GLU A 101 18.05 21.47 -11.97
N ALA A 102 18.37 20.70 -10.94
CA ALA A 102 19.71 20.67 -10.37
C ALA A 102 20.78 20.23 -11.37
N GLU A 103 20.46 19.27 -12.26
CA GLU A 103 21.35 18.86 -13.34
C GLU A 103 21.57 19.99 -14.36
N ALA A 104 20.51 20.70 -14.75
CA ALA A 104 20.59 21.83 -15.66
C ALA A 104 21.43 22.98 -15.06
N ASP A 105 21.20 23.31 -13.78
CA ASP A 105 21.96 24.33 -13.05
C ASP A 105 23.44 23.97 -12.97
N TYR A 106 23.75 22.71 -12.64
CA TYR A 106 25.12 22.23 -12.58
C TYR A 106 25.82 22.28 -13.94
N LYS A 107 25.14 21.88 -15.03
CA LYS A 107 25.66 21.99 -16.39
C LYS A 107 25.93 23.45 -16.78
N GLY A 108 25.03 24.36 -16.44
CA GLY A 108 25.21 25.80 -16.66
C GLY A 108 26.44 26.35 -15.91
N LEU A 109 26.60 25.98 -14.64
CA LEU A 109 27.76 26.36 -13.83
C LEU A 109 29.07 25.81 -14.42
N LEU A 110 29.07 24.56 -14.87
CA LEU A 110 30.23 23.91 -15.45
C LEU A 110 30.65 24.60 -16.76
N ALA A 111 29.69 24.92 -17.63
CA ALA A 111 29.95 25.67 -18.86
C ALA A 111 30.57 27.05 -18.56
N LYS A 112 30.06 27.78 -17.56
CA LYS A 112 30.62 29.07 -17.12
C LYS A 112 32.06 28.93 -16.63
N ARG A 113 32.35 27.95 -15.76
CA ARG A 113 33.69 27.67 -15.23
C ARG A 113 34.70 27.31 -16.33
N VAL A 114 34.29 26.50 -17.30
CA VAL A 114 35.13 26.14 -18.46
C VAL A 114 35.44 27.36 -19.31
N LYS A 115 34.46 28.21 -19.58
CA LYS A 115 34.64 29.46 -20.34
C LYS A 115 35.61 30.41 -19.63
N GLU A 116 35.40 30.67 -18.34
CA GLU A 116 36.30 31.52 -17.53
C GLU A 116 37.73 30.98 -17.51
N ALA A 117 37.92 29.66 -17.39
CA ALA A 117 39.24 29.03 -17.43
C ALA A 117 39.90 29.17 -18.81
N ALA A 118 39.14 29.03 -19.90
CA ALA A 118 39.62 29.22 -21.26
C ALA A 118 40.04 30.69 -21.50
N GLU A 119 39.23 31.66 -21.07
CA GLU A 119 39.53 33.09 -21.16
C GLU A 119 40.80 33.45 -20.38
N LYS A 120 40.95 32.96 -19.14
CA LYS A 120 42.18 33.13 -18.35
C LYS A 120 43.42 32.55 -19.05
N ARG A 121 43.31 31.34 -19.64
CA ARG A 121 44.41 30.74 -20.40
C ARG A 121 44.79 31.58 -21.62
N GLN A 122 43.80 32.12 -22.33
CA GLN A 122 44.03 33.01 -23.47
C GLN A 122 44.68 34.32 -23.05
N GLU A 123 44.24 34.92 -21.94
CA GLU A 123 44.82 36.15 -21.41
C GLU A 123 46.29 35.95 -21.02
N ILE A 124 46.62 34.86 -20.32
CA ILE A 124 48.00 34.51 -19.98
C ILE A 124 48.85 34.34 -21.25
N LYS A 125 48.32 33.67 -22.27
CA LYS A 125 49.01 33.48 -23.55
C LYS A 125 49.28 34.82 -24.25
N LYS A 126 48.29 35.73 -24.26
CA LYS A 126 48.45 37.09 -24.82
C LYS A 126 49.52 37.89 -24.06
N ARG A 127 49.49 37.88 -22.72
CA ARG A 127 50.50 38.56 -21.89
C ARG A 127 51.92 38.04 -22.17
N ARG A 128 52.10 36.72 -22.28
CA ARG A 128 53.39 36.10 -22.65
C ARG A 128 53.86 36.49 -24.05
N ALA A 129 52.96 36.51 -25.02
CA ALA A 129 53.29 36.92 -26.38
C ALA A 129 53.72 38.40 -26.45
N SER A 130 53.03 39.29 -25.72
CA SER A 130 53.40 40.71 -25.64
C SER A 130 54.73 40.97 -24.93
N SER A 131 55.12 40.13 -23.96
CA SER A 131 56.42 40.26 -23.29
C SER A 131 57.60 39.78 -24.15
N LEU A 132 57.35 38.88 -25.12
CA LEU A 132 58.37 38.38 -26.04
C LEU A 132 58.66 39.33 -27.22
N HIS A 133 57.76 40.28 -27.51
CA HIS A 133 57.90 41.24 -28.61
C HIS A 133 58.57 42.56 -28.21
N LYS A 134 59.01 42.70 -26.94
CA LYS A 134 59.56 43.95 -26.39
C LYS A 134 61.10 43.97 -26.30
N VAL A 135 61.78 43.13 -27.07
CA VAL A 135 63.24 43.09 -27.29
C VAL A 135 63.46 43.25 -28.79
#